data_AF-A0A2S3X788-F1
#
_entry.id   AF-A0A2S3X788-F1
#
_cell.length_a   1.000
_cell.length_b   1.000
_cell.length_c   1.000
_cell.angle_alpha   90.00
_cell.angle_beta   90.00
_cell.angle_gamma   90.00
#
_symmetry.space_group_name_H-M   'P 1'
#
loop_
_entity.id
_entity.type
_entity.pdbx_description
1 polymer ?
#
loop_
_entity_poly.entity_id
_entity_poly.type
_entity_poly.pdbx_seq_one_letter_code
_entity_poly.pdbx_strand_id
1 'polypeptide(L)'
;MEQLQLLVLQQGSIQALRAVVRLVEYGGLLREAIDLRNEYIGKFERKEFSIGFTYPEMYFGLATKDGCHQQFSSTMDAIEMYGDNIVYFSRRLCECLSQYGGILKKELKKISSEPVGIVEFDFKKLGREGLCPPPAGYKGWEESFVEVHRRPRWWRRLID
;
A
#
# COMPACT_ATOMS: atom_id res chain seq x y z
N MET A 1 8.42 -4.96 11.08
CA MET A 1 8.16 -3.79 10.21
C MET A 1 9.23 -2.72 10.37
N GLU A 2 9.56 -2.29 11.60
CA GLU A 2 10.66 -1.32 11.84
C GLU A 2 12.01 -1.74 11.22
N GLN A 3 12.37 -3.02 11.32
CA GLN A 3 13.61 -3.54 10.72
C GLN A 3 13.63 -3.39 9.19
N LEU A 4 12.48 -3.52 8.53
CA LEU A 4 12.36 -3.41 7.08
C LEU A 4 12.39 -1.94 6.63
N GLN A 5 11.80 -1.04 7.42
CA GLN A 5 11.94 0.41 7.24
C GLN A 5 13.40 0.86 7.39
N LEU A 6 14.09 0.41 8.45
CA LEU A 6 15.50 0.73 8.71
C LEU A 6 16.42 0.27 7.57
N LEU A 7 16.21 -0.95 7.07
CA LEU A 7 17.01 -1.51 5.99
C LEU A 7 16.82 -0.74 4.67
N VAL A 8 15.57 -0.35 4.36
CA VAL A 8 15.27 0.47 3.18
C VAL A 8 15.77 1.90 3.34
N LEU A 9 15.74 2.48 4.54
CA LEU A 9 16.28 3.81 4.85
C LEU A 9 17.80 3.88 4.67
N GLN A 10 18.52 2.83 5.08
CA GLN A 10 19.98 2.84 5.08
C GLN A 10 20.60 2.44 3.74
N GLN A 11 19.92 1.58 2.96
CA GLN A 11 20.51 0.96 1.77
C GLN A 11 19.55 0.82 0.58
N GLY A 12 18.32 1.37 0.64
CA GLY A 12 17.27 1.08 -0.34
C GLY A 12 16.97 2.20 -1.35
N SER A 13 16.12 1.87 -2.33
CA SER A 13 15.50 2.84 -3.23
C SER A 13 14.52 3.74 -2.47
N ILE A 14 14.53 5.06 -2.72
CA ILE A 14 13.56 6.01 -2.16
C ILE A 14 12.11 5.58 -2.50
N GLN A 15 11.90 4.97 -3.66
CA GLN A 15 10.59 4.45 -4.04
C GLN A 15 10.15 3.28 -3.15
N ALA A 16 11.09 2.37 -2.82
CA ALA A 16 10.83 1.29 -1.87
C ALA A 16 10.47 1.84 -0.49
N LEU A 17 11.18 2.89 -0.03
CA LEU A 17 10.88 3.52 1.27
C LEU A 17 9.44 4.03 1.32
N ARG A 18 9.03 4.73 0.27
CA ARG A 18 7.67 5.29 0.17
C ARG A 18 6.61 4.19 0.15
N ALA A 19 6.86 3.11 -0.60
CA ALA A 19 5.97 1.95 -0.60
C ALA A 19 5.84 1.35 0.82
N VAL A 20 6.94 1.23 1.56
CA VAL A 20 6.90 0.77 2.97
C VAL A 20 6.09 1.72 3.86
N VAL A 21 6.28 3.03 3.73
CA VAL A 21 5.50 4.02 4.52
C VAL A 21 4.00 3.84 4.26
N ARG A 22 3.59 3.72 3.00
CA ARG A 22 2.18 3.46 2.65
C ARG A 22 1.69 2.13 3.20
N LEU A 23 2.49 1.08 3.15
CA LEU A 23 2.12 -0.22 3.74
C LEU A 23 1.88 -0.14 5.24
N VAL A 24 2.67 0.65 5.96
CA VAL A 24 2.50 0.86 7.40
C VAL A 24 1.21 1.62 7.68
N GLU A 25 0.97 2.70 6.94
CA GLU A 25 -0.24 3.50 7.04
C GLU A 25 -1.50 2.66 6.76
N TYR A 26 -1.58 2.01 5.60
CA TYR A 26 -2.76 1.21 5.24
C TYR A 26 -2.90 -0.05 6.09
N GLY A 27 -1.81 -0.61 6.62
CA GLY A 27 -1.87 -1.69 7.60
C GLY A 27 -2.51 -1.26 8.92
N GLY A 28 -2.28 -0.01 9.34
CA GLY A 28 -2.96 0.59 10.49
C GLY A 28 -4.44 0.85 10.20
N LEU A 29 -4.73 1.51 9.08
CA LEU A 29 -6.10 1.83 8.67
C LEU A 29 -6.98 0.59 8.46
N LEU A 30 -6.43 -0.47 7.86
CA LEU A 30 -7.16 -1.74 7.69
C LEU A 30 -7.49 -2.37 9.05
N ARG A 31 -6.56 -2.31 10.01
CA ARG A 31 -6.82 -2.82 11.36
C ARG A 31 -7.95 -2.06 12.03
N GLU A 32 -7.90 -0.74 12.00
CA GLU A 32 -8.95 0.13 12.56
C GLU A 32 -10.31 -0.16 11.91
N ALA A 33 -10.36 -0.36 10.59
CA ALA A 33 -11.59 -0.71 9.88
C ALA A 33 -12.12 -2.10 10.30
N ILE A 34 -11.25 -3.09 10.47
CA ILE A 34 -11.64 -4.42 10.96
C ILE A 34 -12.19 -4.35 12.39
N ASP A 35 -11.54 -3.56 13.26
CA ASP A 35 -11.99 -3.37 14.65
C ASP A 35 -13.36 -2.71 14.70
N LEU A 36 -13.58 -1.66 13.89
CA LEU A 36 -14.87 -0.98 13.78
C LEU A 36 -15.97 -1.92 13.23
N ARG A 37 -15.64 -2.74 12.22
CA ARG A 37 -16.56 -3.76 11.71
C ARG A 37 -16.99 -4.71 12.83
N ASN A 38 -16.03 -5.20 13.62
CA ASN A 38 -16.32 -6.12 14.71
C ASN A 38 -17.16 -5.47 15.81
N GLU A 39 -16.92 -4.18 16.12
CA GLU A 39 -17.74 -3.41 17.05
C GLU A 39 -19.21 -3.36 16.59
N TYR A 40 -19.46 -3.04 15.31
CA TYR A 40 -20.81 -2.99 14.75
C TYR A 40 -21.50 -4.36 14.69
N ILE A 41 -20.77 -5.42 14.33
CA ILE A 41 -21.31 -6.78 14.43
C ILE A 41 -21.77 -7.07 15.87
N GLY A 42 -20.96 -6.74 16.86
CA GLY A 42 -21.34 -6.91 18.28
C GLY A 42 -22.58 -6.09 18.66
N LYS A 43 -22.69 -4.85 18.18
CA LYS A 43 -23.91 -4.03 18.38
C LYS A 43 -25.14 -4.70 17.77
N PHE A 44 -25.01 -5.25 16.57
CA PHE A 44 -26.11 -5.93 15.89
C PHE A 44 -26.56 -7.21 16.62
N GLU A 45 -25.62 -8.02 17.09
CA GLU A 45 -25.90 -9.22 17.89
C GLU A 45 -26.63 -8.89 19.19
N ARG A 46 -26.25 -7.79 19.86
CA ARG A 46 -26.91 -7.30 21.08
C ARG A 46 -28.20 -6.52 20.82
N LYS A 47 -28.58 -6.32 19.55
CA LYS A 47 -29.73 -5.51 19.12
C LYS A 47 -29.63 -4.04 19.59
N GLU A 48 -28.42 -3.52 19.71
CA GLU A 48 -28.12 -2.13 20.05
C GLU A 48 -28.18 -1.26 18.78
N PHE A 49 -29.39 -0.91 18.37
CA PHE A 49 -29.61 -0.08 17.19
C PHE A 49 -29.69 1.40 17.54
N SER A 50 -29.22 2.24 16.62
CA SER A 50 -29.38 3.68 16.69
C SER A 50 -30.87 4.06 16.68
N ILE A 51 -31.25 5.04 17.49
CA ILE A 51 -32.65 5.48 17.59
C ILE A 51 -33.15 5.91 16.21
N GLY A 52 -34.32 5.41 15.81
CA GLY A 52 -34.93 5.72 14.51
C GLY A 52 -34.50 4.80 13.37
N PHE A 53 -33.62 3.83 13.61
CA PHE A 53 -33.16 2.88 12.59
C PHE A 53 -33.43 1.43 12.97
N THR A 54 -33.75 0.63 11.97
CA THR A 54 -33.82 -0.83 12.04
C THR A 54 -32.47 -1.46 11.70
N TYR A 55 -32.30 -2.74 12.05
CA TYR A 55 -31.10 -3.49 11.69
C TYR A 55 -30.78 -3.45 10.19
N PRO A 56 -31.72 -3.76 9.26
CA PRO A 56 -31.41 -3.71 7.83
C PRO A 56 -30.99 -2.31 7.35
N GLU A 57 -31.60 -1.25 7.90
CA GLU A 57 -31.26 0.13 7.52
C GLU A 57 -29.84 0.49 7.94
N MET A 58 -29.40 0.08 9.14
CA MET A 58 -28.01 0.31 9.59
C MET A 58 -26.99 -0.62 8.93
N TYR A 59 -27.36 -1.88 8.68
CA TYR A 59 -26.47 -2.88 8.11
C TYR A 59 -26.19 -2.60 6.64
N PHE A 60 -27.22 -2.25 5.87
CA PHE A 60 -27.10 -1.97 4.44
C PHE A 60 -26.90 -0.47 4.14
N GLY A 61 -26.93 0.41 5.15
CA GLY A 61 -26.83 1.85 4.93
C GLY A 61 -27.98 2.39 4.07
N LEU A 62 -29.21 1.98 4.37
CA LEU A 62 -30.40 2.40 3.62
C LEU A 62 -30.82 3.81 4.04
N ALA A 63 -31.21 4.61 3.05
CA ALA A 63 -31.77 5.93 3.30
C ALA A 63 -33.18 5.81 3.89
N THR A 64 -33.44 6.56 4.96
CA THR A 64 -34.73 6.65 5.65
C THR A 64 -35.19 8.10 5.74
N LYS A 65 -36.40 8.33 6.26
CA LYS A 65 -36.90 9.67 6.59
C LYS A 65 -36.05 10.39 7.65
N ASP A 66 -35.38 9.64 8.51
CA ASP A 66 -34.57 10.14 9.62
C ASP A 66 -33.08 10.24 9.25
N GLY A 67 -32.74 10.01 7.97
CA GLY A 67 -31.38 10.05 7.44
C GLY A 67 -30.87 8.66 7.05
N CYS A 68 -29.54 8.51 7.00
CA CYS A 68 -28.89 7.27 6.61
C CYS A 68 -27.74 6.96 7.58
N HIS A 69 -27.65 5.70 8.03
CA HIS A 69 -26.61 5.23 8.95
C HIS A 69 -25.63 4.31 8.21
N GLN A 70 -24.63 4.90 7.56
CA GLN A 70 -23.70 4.21 6.65
C GLN A 70 -22.43 3.71 7.32
N GLN A 71 -22.27 3.85 8.62
CA GLN A 71 -20.99 3.58 9.29
C GLN A 71 -20.52 2.14 9.08
N PHE A 72 -21.41 1.15 9.16
CA PHE A 72 -21.04 -0.24 8.91
C PHE A 72 -20.70 -0.48 7.43
N SER A 73 -21.54 -0.01 6.50
CA SER A 73 -21.30 -0.18 5.07
C SER A 73 -20.01 0.51 4.62
N SER A 74 -19.78 1.76 5.03
CA SER A 74 -18.54 2.50 4.77
C SER A 74 -17.31 1.81 5.36
N THR A 75 -17.46 1.10 6.47
CA THR A 75 -16.36 0.31 7.05
C THR A 75 -16.01 -0.88 6.16
N MET A 76 -17.00 -1.54 5.55
CA MET A 76 -16.76 -2.63 4.60
C MET A 76 -16.05 -2.11 3.34
N ASP A 77 -16.49 -0.97 2.80
CA ASP A 77 -15.83 -0.30 1.67
C ASP A 77 -14.37 0.08 2.01
N ALA A 78 -14.14 0.55 3.25
CA ALA A 78 -12.81 0.86 3.73
C ALA A 78 -11.90 -0.37 3.83
N ILE A 79 -12.42 -1.52 4.29
CA ILE A 79 -11.67 -2.79 4.34
C ILE A 79 -11.23 -3.22 2.93
N GLU A 80 -12.14 -3.17 1.95
CA GLU A 80 -11.83 -3.47 0.55
C GLU A 80 -10.75 -2.52 0.03
N MET A 81 -10.96 -1.21 0.16
CA MET A 81 -10.04 -0.19 -0.32
C MET A 81 -8.65 -0.31 0.33
N TYR A 82 -8.56 -0.48 1.65
CA TYR A 82 -7.28 -0.62 2.34
C TYR A 82 -6.60 -1.95 2.02
N GLY A 83 -7.36 -3.03 1.83
CA GLY A 83 -6.85 -4.31 1.34
C GLY A 83 -6.18 -4.18 -0.03
N ASP A 84 -6.86 -3.52 -0.98
CA ASP A 84 -6.32 -3.22 -2.30
C ASP A 84 -5.03 -2.39 -2.20
N ASN A 85 -5.04 -1.31 -1.40
CA ASN A 85 -3.85 -0.49 -1.18
C ASN A 85 -2.67 -1.33 -0.67
N ILE A 86 -2.88 -2.22 0.29
CA ILE A 86 -1.83 -3.09 0.82
C ILE A 86 -1.28 -4.01 -0.28
N VAL A 87 -2.13 -4.63 -1.10
CA VAL A 87 -1.67 -5.49 -2.20
C VAL A 87 -0.86 -4.68 -3.21
N TYR A 88 -1.34 -3.49 -3.58
CA TYR A 88 -0.67 -2.60 -4.52
C TYR A 88 0.73 -2.22 -4.04
N PHE A 89 0.84 -1.66 -2.83
CA PHE A 89 2.11 -1.18 -2.32
C PHE A 89 3.07 -2.33 -1.97
N SER A 90 2.56 -3.52 -1.66
CA SER A 90 3.40 -4.72 -1.50
C SER A 90 4.05 -5.10 -2.83
N ARG A 91 3.27 -5.11 -3.91
CA ARG A 91 3.80 -5.32 -5.26
C ARG A 91 4.85 -4.28 -5.62
N ARG A 92 4.53 -3.01 -5.39
CA ARG A 92 5.43 -1.92 -5.72
C ARG A 92 6.74 -2.00 -4.94
N LEU A 93 6.68 -2.37 -3.66
CA LEU A 93 7.88 -2.61 -2.85
C LEU A 93 8.76 -3.71 -3.46
N CYS A 94 8.18 -4.87 -3.80
CA CYS A 94 8.91 -5.97 -4.43
C CYS A 94 9.56 -5.55 -5.76
N GLU A 95 8.85 -4.79 -6.60
CA GLU A 95 9.38 -4.26 -7.86
C GLU A 95 10.58 -3.32 -7.61
N CYS A 96 10.44 -2.36 -6.69
CA CYS A 96 11.50 -1.41 -6.37
C CYS A 96 12.75 -2.10 -5.78
N LEU A 97 12.56 -3.09 -4.92
CA LEU A 97 13.66 -3.87 -4.34
C LEU A 97 14.35 -4.74 -5.40
N SER A 98 13.60 -5.36 -6.31
CA SER A 98 14.15 -6.16 -7.40
C SER A 98 14.97 -5.31 -8.37
N GLN A 99 14.46 -4.13 -8.74
CA GLN A 99 15.18 -3.16 -9.57
C GLN A 99 16.48 -2.70 -8.92
N TYR A 100 16.41 -2.33 -7.64
CA TYR A 100 17.60 -1.89 -6.89
C TYR A 100 18.62 -3.02 -6.71
N GLY A 101 18.16 -4.24 -6.40
CA GLY A 101 19.00 -5.43 -6.35
C GLY A 101 19.69 -5.71 -7.69
N GLY A 102 18.99 -5.46 -8.81
CA GLY A 102 19.56 -5.55 -10.15
C GLY A 102 20.71 -4.56 -10.40
N ILE A 103 20.60 -3.34 -9.87
CA ILE A 103 21.67 -2.33 -9.91
C ILE A 103 22.86 -2.81 -9.07
N LEU A 104 22.64 -3.22 -7.82
CA LEU A 104 23.69 -3.72 -6.95
C LEU A 104 24.41 -4.94 -7.53
N LYS A 105 23.67 -5.87 -8.14
CA LYS A 105 24.25 -7.03 -8.82
C LYS A 105 25.16 -6.63 -9.99
N LYS A 106 24.81 -5.60 -10.74
CA LYS A 106 25.66 -5.06 -11.82
C LYS A 106 26.93 -4.42 -11.27
N GLU A 107 26.84 -3.66 -10.17
CA GLU A 107 28.00 -3.06 -9.52
C GLU A 107 28.93 -4.12 -8.92
N LEU A 108 28.36 -5.12 -8.24
CA LEU A 108 29.14 -6.21 -7.64
C LEU A 108 29.88 -7.03 -8.70
N LYS A 109 29.28 -7.27 -9.87
CA LYS A 109 29.94 -7.96 -10.98
C LYS A 109 31.20 -7.26 -11.50
N LYS A 110 31.39 -5.97 -11.20
CA LYS A 110 32.62 -5.23 -11.55
C LYS A 110 33.79 -5.59 -10.61
N ILE A 111 33.50 -6.12 -9.42
CA ILE A 111 34.50 -6.34 -8.36
C ILE A 111 34.55 -7.80 -7.86
N SER A 112 33.56 -8.63 -8.18
CA SER A 112 33.49 -10.04 -7.82
C SER A 112 32.86 -10.87 -8.93
N SER A 113 33.36 -12.10 -9.11
CA SER A 113 32.78 -13.12 -10.01
C SER A 113 31.77 -14.02 -9.31
N GLU A 114 31.52 -13.80 -8.01
CA GLU A 114 30.59 -14.63 -7.25
C GLU A 114 29.15 -14.53 -7.80
N PRO A 115 28.45 -15.67 -7.92
CA PRO A 115 27.08 -15.68 -8.39
C PRO A 115 26.14 -15.11 -7.32
N VAL A 116 25.48 -14.00 -7.64
CA VAL A 116 24.42 -13.42 -6.80
C VAL A 116 23.04 -13.65 -7.39
N GLY A 117 22.17 -14.29 -6.62
CA GLY A 117 20.75 -14.46 -6.92
C GLY A 117 19.93 -13.26 -6.43
N ILE A 118 18.89 -12.90 -7.18
CA ILE A 118 17.85 -11.97 -6.73
C ILE A 118 16.57 -12.78 -6.70
N VAL A 119 15.87 -12.75 -5.56
CA VAL A 119 14.54 -13.35 -5.45
C VAL A 119 13.53 -12.35 -5.99
N GLU A 120 12.77 -12.77 -7.01
CA GLU A 120 11.70 -11.97 -7.61
C GLU A 120 10.36 -12.57 -7.23
N PHE A 121 9.40 -11.72 -6.88
CA PHE A 121 8.03 -12.15 -6.61
C PHE A 121 7.22 -12.10 -7.90
N ASP A 122 6.57 -13.20 -8.27
CA ASP A 122 5.76 -13.29 -9.49
C ASP A 122 4.30 -12.91 -9.24
N PHE A 123 3.92 -11.69 -9.65
CA PHE A 123 2.55 -11.20 -9.56
C PHE A 123 1.65 -11.62 -10.73
N LYS A 124 2.15 -12.36 -11.73
CA LYS A 124 1.35 -12.74 -12.91
C LYS A 124 0.12 -13.56 -12.55
N LYS A 125 0.26 -14.49 -11.59
CA LYS A 125 -0.87 -15.30 -11.12
C LYS A 125 -1.95 -14.43 -10.48
N LEU A 126 -1.56 -13.58 -9.54
CA LEU A 126 -2.47 -12.66 -8.85
C LEU A 126 -3.16 -11.69 -9.83
N GLY A 127 -2.43 -11.19 -10.82
CA GLY A 127 -2.99 -10.35 -11.88
C GLY A 127 -4.02 -11.08 -12.74
N ARG A 128 -3.78 -12.34 -13.12
CA ARG A 128 -4.75 -13.14 -13.89
C ARG A 128 -6.02 -13.48 -13.10
N GLU A 129 -5.90 -13.61 -11.79
CA GLU A 129 -7.01 -13.93 -10.89
C GLU A 129 -7.80 -12.67 -10.47
N GLY A 130 -7.41 -11.48 -10.94
CA GLY A 130 -8.06 -10.22 -10.56
C GLY A 130 -7.77 -9.81 -9.11
N LEU A 131 -6.76 -10.42 -8.47
CA LEU A 131 -6.38 -10.17 -7.08
C LEU A 131 -5.37 -9.02 -6.92
N CYS A 132 -4.88 -8.46 -8.02
CA CYS A 132 -4.08 -7.25 -8.01
C CYS A 132 -4.92 -6.05 -8.46
N PRO A 133 -5.01 -4.98 -7.66
CA PRO A 133 -5.73 -3.79 -8.05
C PRO A 133 -5.09 -3.13 -9.28
N PRO A 134 -5.89 -2.48 -10.14
CA PRO A 134 -5.40 -1.87 -11.36
C PRO A 134 -4.50 -0.66 -11.06
N PRO A 135 -3.41 -0.43 -11.83
CA PRO A 135 -2.50 0.70 -11.60
C PRO A 135 -3.15 2.08 -11.76
N ALA A 136 -4.26 2.18 -12.50
CA ALA A 136 -4.91 3.45 -12.84
C ALA A 136 -5.28 4.28 -11.59
N GLY A 137 -5.70 3.65 -10.50
CA GLY A 137 -6.05 4.33 -9.25
C GLY A 137 -4.85 4.93 -8.50
N TYR A 138 -3.62 4.55 -8.87
CA TYR A 138 -2.40 4.93 -8.15
C TYR A 138 -1.50 5.85 -8.96
N LYS A 139 -1.87 6.15 -10.22
CA LYS A 139 -1.10 6.97 -11.15
C LYS A 139 -0.68 8.31 -10.55
N GLY A 140 -1.60 9.00 -9.84
CA GLY A 140 -1.29 10.26 -9.18
C GLY A 140 -0.19 10.12 -8.11
N TRP A 141 -0.19 9.03 -7.35
CA TRP A 141 0.89 8.74 -6.40
C TRP A 141 2.20 8.43 -7.11
N GLU A 142 2.18 7.67 -8.22
CA GLU A 142 3.39 7.36 -8.99
C GLU A 142 4.01 8.61 -9.63
N GLU A 143 3.18 9.48 -10.20
CA GLU A 143 3.60 10.70 -10.91
C GLU A 143 4.00 11.85 -9.97
N SER A 144 3.56 11.80 -8.70
CA SER A 144 3.91 12.81 -7.69
C SER A 144 5.42 12.83 -7.36
N PHE A 145 6.21 11.94 -7.92
CA PHE A 145 7.63 11.79 -7.59
C PHE A 145 8.53 11.82 -8.83
N VAL A 146 9.28 12.92 -8.96
CA VAL A 146 10.30 13.05 -10.00
C VAL A 146 11.68 12.66 -9.43
N GLU A 147 12.37 11.71 -10.08
CA GLU A 147 13.76 11.39 -9.75
C GLU A 147 14.69 12.53 -10.18
N VAL A 148 15.09 13.36 -9.22
CA VAL A 148 16.06 14.42 -9.48
C VAL A 148 17.46 13.81 -9.55
N HIS A 149 17.90 13.49 -10.76
CA HIS A 149 19.30 13.15 -11.02
C HIS A 149 20.15 14.42 -10.89
N ARG A 150 20.59 14.73 -9.67
CA ARG A 150 21.51 15.86 -9.46
C ARG A 150 22.88 15.48 -10.03
N ARG A 151 23.26 16.10 -11.16
CA ARG A 151 24.64 16.01 -11.66
C ARG A 151 25.61 16.47 -10.55
N PRO A 152 26.73 15.77 -10.33
CA PRO A 152 27.68 16.14 -9.30
C PRO A 152 28.16 17.58 -9.47
N ARG A 153 28.28 18.32 -8.37
CA ARG A 153 28.68 19.75 -8.35
C ARG A 153 29.98 20.05 -9.10
N TRP A 154 30.87 19.08 -9.26
CA TRP A 154 32.15 19.24 -9.97
C TRP A 154 32.00 19.38 -11.50
N TRP A 155 30.89 18.93 -12.09
CA TRP A 155 30.60 19.13 -13.52
C TRP A 155 30.16 20.55 -13.87
N ARG A 156 29.68 21.33 -12.89
CA ARG A 156 29.27 22.73 -13.10
C ARG A 156 30.45 23.69 -13.22
N ARG A 157 31.66 23.29 -12.80
CA ARG A 157 32.87 24.13 -12.87
C ARG A 157 33.70 23.92 -14.15
N LEU A 158 33.27 23.02 -15.03
CA LEU A 158 33.96 22.71 -16.29
C LEU A 158 33.24 23.31 -17.52
N ILE A 159 32.13 24.01 -17.30
CA ILE A 159 31.26 24.58 -18.36
C ILE A 159 31.10 26.11 -18.16
N ASP A 160 31.64 26.66 -17.07
CA ASP A 160 31.84 28.11 -16.85
C ASP A 160 33.34 28.42 -16.99
#